data_AF-A0A8H5XVR8-F1
#
_entry.id   AF-A0A8H5XVR8-F1
#
_cell.length_a   1.000
_cell.length_b   1.000
_cell.length_c   1.000
_cell.angle_alpha   90.00
_cell.angle_beta   90.00
_cell.angle_gamma   90.00
#
_symmetry.space_group_name_H-M   'P 1'
#
loop_
_entity.id
_entity.type
_entity.pdbx_description
1 polymer ?
#
loop_
_entity_poly.entity_id
_entity_poly.type
_entity_poly.pdbx_seq_one_letter_code
_entity_poly.pdbx_strand_id
1 'polypeptide(L)'
;MNSETEVKAREDVFQRAVQICSPRLAFYKEELRTYATRCRMELRKELPDDSVSALRSKLKKLSEPRVSFTLARIVDICYDMRGHEVDAIKKRSTNSKDDFGSLAHYIGRLGATRSSVNTVVRAMNEVPSLRRISVIRVIDAPEVRFVTLSAEDMVPYEIVWAISKDSVSQNTLAIQSALHNLIYLDPPSTDGSDNSVRIALAARRTIQTRVHAELQIGDYFSRRNLDFVDGDKYIGCSKPACYFCYIWLISHNHHYVQPATHSKIIPGCRGPDNHINESGVAILKEMYTKMTLRVGQDILDFLLNGRT
;
A
#
# COMPACT_ATOMS: atom_id res chain seq x y z
N MET A 1 11.17 -30.13 -4.51
CA MET A 1 10.54 -30.82 -3.35
C MET A 1 9.49 -31.74 -3.94
N ASN A 2 9.32 -32.99 -3.49
CA ASN A 2 8.21 -33.81 -3.99
C ASN A 2 6.88 -33.28 -3.41
N SER A 3 5.75 -33.66 -4.02
CA SER A 3 4.41 -33.14 -3.67
C SER A 3 4.04 -33.37 -2.20
N GLU A 4 4.36 -34.54 -1.65
CA GLU A 4 4.07 -34.88 -0.25
C GLU A 4 4.86 -34.03 0.74
N THR A 5 6.14 -33.78 0.44
CA THR A 5 6.98 -32.91 1.28
C THR A 5 6.50 -31.47 1.23
N GLU A 6 5.96 -31.00 0.10
CA GLU A 6 5.36 -29.67 -0.02
C GLU A 6 4.09 -29.49 0.80
N VAL A 7 3.19 -30.47 0.76
CA VAL A 7 1.97 -30.45 1.58
C VAL A 7 2.33 -30.43 3.06
N LYS A 8 3.27 -31.28 3.48
CA LYS A 8 3.75 -31.31 4.87
C LYS A 8 4.37 -29.98 5.28
N ALA A 9 5.25 -29.41 4.46
CA ALA A 9 5.88 -28.12 4.75
C ALA A 9 4.85 -26.97 4.87
N ARG A 10 3.84 -26.94 4.00
CA ARG A 10 2.74 -25.96 4.10
C ARG A 10 2.00 -26.09 5.43
N GLU A 11 1.72 -27.30 5.87
CA GLU A 11 0.99 -27.52 7.11
C GLU A 11 1.83 -27.17 8.34
N ASP A 12 3.10 -27.58 8.39
CA ASP A 12 4.01 -27.27 9.49
C ASP A 12 4.21 -25.75 9.64
N VAL A 13 4.45 -25.04 8.53
CA VAL A 13 4.58 -23.58 8.52
C VAL A 13 3.26 -22.91 8.90
N PHE A 14 2.12 -23.45 8.46
CA PHE A 14 0.81 -22.92 8.80
C PHE A 14 0.51 -23.01 10.29
N GLN A 15 0.72 -24.18 10.90
CA GLN A 15 0.51 -24.36 12.33
C GLN A 15 1.41 -23.41 13.14
N ARG A 16 2.68 -23.25 12.73
CA ARG A 16 3.59 -22.30 13.37
C ARG A 16 3.13 -20.85 13.22
N ALA A 17 2.66 -20.46 12.04
CA ALA A 17 2.13 -19.12 11.79
C ALA A 17 0.87 -18.84 12.64
N VAL A 18 -0.05 -19.81 12.74
CA VAL A 18 -1.24 -19.69 13.60
C VAL A 18 -0.85 -19.54 15.06
N GLN A 19 0.13 -20.31 15.54
CA GLN A 19 0.63 -20.21 16.91
C GLN A 19 1.24 -18.84 17.20
N ILE A 20 2.16 -18.36 16.36
CA ILE A 20 2.85 -17.06 16.54
C ILE A 20 1.84 -15.90 16.45
N CYS A 21 0.89 -15.96 15.52
CA CYS A 21 -0.09 -14.90 15.31
C CYS A 21 -1.36 -15.05 16.17
N SER A 22 -1.41 -16.02 17.09
CA SER A 22 -2.61 -16.38 17.85
C SER A 22 -3.32 -15.18 18.50
N PRO A 23 -2.63 -14.24 19.19
CA PRO A 23 -3.32 -13.09 19.81
C PRO A 23 -4.12 -12.25 18.79
N ARG A 24 -3.52 -12.00 17.63
CA ARG A 24 -4.13 -11.21 16.55
C ARG A 24 -5.24 -11.98 15.84
N LEU A 25 -5.04 -13.27 15.60
CA LEU A 25 -6.03 -14.13 14.96
C LEU A 25 -7.25 -14.35 15.88
N ALA A 26 -7.05 -14.44 17.19
CA ALA A 26 -8.12 -14.52 18.18
C ALA A 26 -9.00 -13.26 18.15
N PHE A 27 -8.38 -12.06 18.10
CA PHE A 27 -9.12 -10.81 17.91
C PHE A 27 -9.98 -10.84 16.63
N TYR A 28 -9.38 -11.18 15.48
CA TYR A 28 -10.12 -11.27 14.22
C TYR A 28 -11.24 -12.31 14.25
N LYS A 29 -11.05 -13.42 14.98
CA LYS A 29 -12.04 -14.47 15.13
C LYS A 29 -13.27 -13.98 15.92
N GLU A 30 -13.08 -13.24 17.01
CA GLU A 30 -14.22 -12.70 17.79
C GLU A 30 -15.00 -11.64 17.00
N GLU A 31 -14.29 -10.75 16.30
CA GLU A 31 -14.92 -9.78 15.39
C GLU A 31 -15.69 -10.50 14.28
N LEU A 32 -15.05 -11.46 13.61
CA LEU A 32 -15.69 -12.30 12.58
C LEU A 32 -16.97 -12.94 13.10
N ARG A 33 -16.94 -13.53 14.30
CA ARG A 33 -18.10 -14.21 14.89
C ARG A 33 -19.28 -13.27 15.08
N THR A 34 -19.02 -12.04 15.52
CA THR A 34 -20.03 -10.99 15.70
C THR A 34 -20.71 -10.67 14.37
N TYR A 35 -19.94 -10.31 13.34
CA TYR A 35 -20.50 -9.94 12.04
C TYR A 35 -21.12 -11.14 11.31
N ALA A 36 -20.53 -12.34 11.41
CA ALA A 36 -21.10 -13.56 10.85
C ALA A 36 -22.48 -13.87 11.45
N THR A 37 -22.67 -13.62 12.76
CA THR A 37 -23.97 -13.80 13.41
C THR A 37 -25.01 -12.84 12.83
N ARG A 38 -24.70 -11.55 12.76
CA ARG A 38 -25.61 -10.51 12.25
C ARG A 38 -25.97 -10.73 10.78
N CYS A 39 -24.98 -10.87 9.92
CA CYS A 39 -25.19 -11.14 8.49
C CYS A 39 -25.97 -12.44 8.27
N ARG A 40 -25.71 -13.51 9.04
CA ARG A 40 -26.48 -14.75 8.94
C ARG A 40 -27.96 -14.54 9.28
N MET A 41 -28.28 -13.68 10.24
CA MET A 41 -29.66 -13.36 10.59
C MET A 41 -30.34 -12.53 9.51
N GLU A 42 -29.65 -11.57 8.91
CA GLU A 42 -30.17 -10.81 7.77
C GLU A 42 -30.45 -11.70 6.55
N LEU A 43 -29.53 -12.63 6.23
CA LEU A 43 -29.73 -13.63 5.17
C LEU A 43 -30.91 -14.58 5.40
N ARG A 44 -31.48 -14.65 6.61
CA ARG A 44 -32.72 -15.43 6.84
C ARG A 44 -33.96 -14.77 6.24
N LYS A 45 -33.89 -13.45 6.01
CA LYS A 45 -34.98 -12.66 5.42
C LYS A 45 -35.00 -12.77 3.89
N GLU A 46 -33.86 -13.14 3.28
CA GLU A 46 -33.77 -13.39 1.84
C GLU A 46 -34.47 -14.70 1.46
N LEU A 47 -35.07 -14.73 0.27
CA LEU A 47 -35.62 -15.96 -0.31
C LEU A 47 -34.49 -17.00 -0.45
N PRO A 48 -34.74 -18.26 -0.07
CA PRO A 48 -33.72 -19.28 -0.15
C PRO A 48 -33.43 -19.60 -1.61
N ASP A 49 -32.20 -19.30 -2.04
CA ASP A 49 -31.56 -19.90 -3.20
C ASP A 49 -30.33 -20.73 -2.75
N ASP A 50 -29.76 -21.52 -3.65
CA ASP A 50 -28.61 -22.38 -3.36
C ASP A 50 -27.40 -21.59 -2.86
N SER A 51 -27.16 -20.39 -3.41
CA SER A 51 -26.04 -19.53 -3.06
C SER A 51 -26.21 -18.94 -1.65
N VAL A 52 -27.40 -18.45 -1.32
CA VAL A 52 -27.77 -17.92 -0.01
C VAL A 52 -27.71 -19.04 1.03
N SER A 53 -28.20 -20.23 0.69
CA SER A 53 -28.19 -21.40 1.57
C SER A 53 -26.76 -21.88 1.85
N ALA A 54 -25.91 -21.96 0.83
CA ALA A 54 -24.49 -22.31 0.99
C ALA A 54 -23.75 -21.27 1.85
N LEU A 55 -23.96 -19.97 1.59
CA LEU A 55 -23.36 -18.90 2.37
C LEU A 55 -23.81 -18.94 3.83
N ARG A 56 -25.12 -19.09 4.09
CA ARG A 56 -25.68 -19.24 5.45
C ARG A 56 -25.08 -20.42 6.20
N SER A 57 -24.86 -21.55 5.52
CA SER A 57 -24.22 -22.73 6.10
C SER A 57 -22.77 -22.45 6.52
N LYS A 58 -22.00 -21.75 5.68
CA LYS A 58 -20.63 -21.32 6.01
C LYS A 58 -20.63 -20.31 7.17
N LEU A 59 -21.50 -19.30 7.14
CA LEU A 59 -21.61 -18.32 8.23
C LEU A 59 -22.03 -18.96 9.56
N LYS A 60 -22.89 -19.98 9.54
CA LYS A 60 -23.23 -20.76 10.75
C LYS A 60 -21.99 -21.38 11.39
N LYS A 61 -21.08 -21.95 10.59
CA LYS A 61 -19.83 -22.54 11.10
C LYS A 61 -18.90 -21.49 11.73
N LEU A 62 -18.97 -20.24 11.27
CA LEU A 62 -18.16 -19.13 11.78
C LEU A 62 -18.80 -18.44 13.00
N SER A 63 -20.13 -18.32 13.04
CA SER A 63 -20.86 -17.70 14.16
C SER A 63 -20.97 -18.64 15.37
N GLU A 64 -21.13 -19.93 15.11
CA GLU A 64 -21.36 -21.01 16.09
C GLU A 64 -20.38 -22.17 15.81
N PRO A 65 -19.06 -21.94 15.95
CA PRO A 65 -18.07 -22.99 15.71
C PRO A 65 -18.25 -24.13 16.71
N ARG A 66 -18.03 -25.37 16.26
CA ARG A 66 -18.02 -26.54 17.16
C ARG A 66 -16.86 -26.40 18.14
N VAL A 67 -16.97 -27.01 19.33
CA VAL A 67 -15.91 -26.99 20.34
C VAL A 67 -14.57 -27.53 19.80
N SER A 68 -14.62 -28.45 18.85
CA SER A 68 -13.42 -29.00 18.19
C SER A 68 -12.77 -28.08 17.14
N PHE A 69 -13.36 -26.92 16.83
CA PHE A 69 -12.79 -26.01 15.83
C PHE A 69 -11.62 -25.25 16.42
N THR A 70 -10.42 -25.61 15.98
CA THR A 70 -9.20 -24.86 16.25
C THR A 70 -9.18 -23.54 15.48
N LEU A 71 -8.32 -22.61 15.91
CA LEU A 71 -8.10 -21.36 15.20
C LEU A 71 -7.60 -21.60 13.77
N ALA A 72 -6.73 -22.60 13.58
CA ALA A 72 -6.28 -23.05 12.27
C ALA A 72 -7.47 -23.45 11.36
N ARG A 73 -8.43 -24.22 11.91
CA ARG A 73 -9.61 -24.63 11.14
C ARG A 73 -10.49 -23.44 10.73
N ILE A 74 -10.64 -22.44 11.58
CA ILE A 74 -11.38 -21.21 11.25
C ILE A 74 -10.68 -20.44 10.14
N VAL A 75 -9.35 -20.36 10.20
CA VAL A 75 -8.54 -19.71 9.16
C VAL A 75 -8.69 -20.44 7.82
N ASP A 76 -8.68 -21.78 7.79
CA ASP A 76 -8.92 -22.55 6.56
C ASP A 76 -10.31 -22.29 5.98
N ILE A 77 -11.35 -22.29 6.81
CA ILE A 77 -12.71 -21.95 6.34
C ILE A 77 -12.73 -20.54 5.73
N CYS A 78 -12.07 -19.57 6.36
CA CYS A 78 -11.98 -18.21 5.82
C CYS A 78 -11.18 -18.14 4.52
N TYR A 79 -10.13 -18.96 4.39
CA TYR A 79 -9.34 -19.08 3.16
C TYR A 79 -10.18 -19.66 2.01
N ASP A 80 -10.93 -20.73 2.26
CA ASP A 80 -11.81 -21.39 1.29
C ASP A 80 -12.99 -20.50 0.85
N MET A 81 -13.31 -19.46 1.63
CA MET A 81 -14.33 -18.46 1.27
C MET A 81 -13.79 -17.31 0.42
N ARG A 82 -12.46 -17.19 0.25
CA ARG A 82 -11.88 -16.10 -0.54
C ARG A 82 -12.21 -16.25 -2.02
N GLY A 83 -12.51 -15.14 -2.68
CA GLY A 83 -13.03 -15.12 -4.04
C GLY A 83 -14.55 -15.11 -4.00
N HIS A 84 -15.19 -16.18 -4.49
CA HIS A 84 -16.62 -16.22 -4.76
C HIS A 84 -17.52 -15.78 -3.59
N GLU A 85 -17.37 -16.35 -2.40
CA GLU A 85 -18.23 -16.01 -1.25
C GLU A 85 -17.92 -14.62 -0.69
N VAL A 86 -16.65 -14.23 -0.60
CA VAL A 86 -16.28 -12.87 -0.16
C VAL A 86 -16.83 -11.81 -1.12
N ASP A 87 -16.80 -12.07 -2.43
CA ASP A 87 -17.37 -11.16 -3.42
C ASP A 87 -18.90 -11.11 -3.34
N ALA A 88 -19.55 -12.25 -3.08
CA ALA A 88 -20.99 -12.31 -2.81
C ALA A 88 -21.40 -11.56 -1.53
N ILE A 89 -20.56 -11.60 -0.48
CA ILE A 89 -20.74 -10.81 0.75
C ILE A 89 -20.58 -9.32 0.44
N LYS A 90 -19.52 -8.93 -0.28
CA LYS A 90 -19.27 -7.52 -0.64
C LYS A 90 -20.37 -6.92 -1.49
N LYS A 91 -21.00 -7.70 -2.40
CA LYS A 91 -22.15 -7.22 -3.19
C LYS A 91 -23.37 -6.84 -2.35
N ARG A 92 -23.48 -7.36 -1.12
CA ARG A 92 -24.51 -7.00 -0.13
C ARG A 92 -24.12 -5.82 0.75
N SER A 93 -22.88 -5.35 0.64
CA SER A 93 -22.37 -4.21 1.39
C SER A 93 -22.66 -2.92 0.63
N THR A 94 -23.27 -1.97 1.33
CA THR A 94 -23.49 -0.59 0.88
C THR A 94 -22.23 0.26 1.05
N ASN A 95 -21.44 -0.04 2.08
CA ASN A 95 -20.15 0.59 2.32
C ASN A 95 -19.25 -0.32 3.18
N SER A 96 -17.93 -0.13 3.11
CA SER A 96 -16.96 -1.03 3.75
C SER A 96 -17.04 -1.12 5.28
N LYS A 97 -17.85 -0.29 5.94
CA LYS A 97 -18.02 -0.25 7.40
C LYS A 97 -19.34 -0.86 7.87
N ASP A 98 -20.23 -1.24 6.98
CA ASP A 98 -21.42 -2.00 7.38
C ASP A 98 -21.08 -3.44 7.80
N ASP A 99 -22.07 -4.17 8.29
CA ASP A 99 -21.85 -5.53 8.81
C ASP A 99 -21.30 -6.48 7.73
N PHE A 100 -21.79 -6.40 6.48
CA PHE A 100 -21.30 -7.24 5.37
C PHE A 100 -19.89 -6.83 4.94
N GLY A 101 -19.58 -5.53 4.89
CA GLY A 101 -18.25 -5.00 4.61
C GLY A 101 -17.23 -5.43 5.66
N SER A 102 -17.61 -5.34 6.92
CA SER A 102 -16.80 -5.79 8.07
C SER A 102 -16.62 -7.31 8.06
N LEU A 103 -17.66 -8.08 7.77
CA LEU A 103 -17.58 -9.53 7.61
C LEU A 103 -16.59 -9.93 6.51
N ALA A 104 -16.72 -9.33 5.32
CA ALA A 104 -15.79 -9.57 4.20
C ALA A 104 -14.35 -9.19 4.58
N HIS A 105 -14.17 -8.09 5.32
CA HIS A 105 -12.88 -7.68 5.84
C HIS A 105 -12.26 -8.78 6.72
N TYR A 106 -12.95 -9.22 7.76
CA TYR A 106 -12.38 -10.18 8.72
C TYR A 106 -12.18 -11.59 8.13
N ILE A 107 -13.07 -12.06 7.24
CA ILE A 107 -12.83 -13.29 6.46
C ILE A 107 -11.53 -13.16 5.66
N GLY A 108 -11.36 -12.03 4.95
CA GLY A 108 -10.16 -11.75 4.19
C GLY A 108 -8.89 -11.72 5.06
N ARG A 109 -8.96 -11.13 6.26
CA ARG A 109 -7.82 -11.03 7.18
C ARG A 109 -7.41 -12.37 7.77
N LEU A 110 -8.36 -13.21 8.16
CA LEU A 110 -8.07 -14.56 8.66
C LEU A 110 -7.51 -15.44 7.54
N GLY A 111 -8.21 -15.52 6.40
CA GLY A 111 -7.80 -16.31 5.25
C GLY A 111 -6.48 -15.86 4.61
N ALA A 112 -6.06 -14.60 4.79
CA ALA A 112 -4.75 -14.13 4.35
C ALA A 112 -3.59 -14.88 5.01
N THR A 113 -3.78 -15.44 6.22
CA THR A 113 -2.74 -16.21 6.91
C THR A 113 -2.37 -17.47 6.12
N ARG A 114 -3.36 -18.32 5.78
CA ARG A 114 -3.15 -19.52 4.96
C ARG A 114 -2.59 -19.18 3.59
N SER A 115 -3.13 -18.13 2.96
CA SER A 115 -2.64 -17.65 1.67
C SER A 115 -1.17 -17.21 1.71
N SER A 116 -0.76 -16.51 2.77
CA SER A 116 0.63 -16.05 2.91
C SER A 116 1.58 -17.22 3.11
N VAL A 117 1.18 -18.22 3.91
CA VAL A 117 1.95 -19.45 4.10
C VAL A 117 2.12 -20.21 2.79
N ASN A 118 1.03 -20.40 2.03
CA ASN A 118 1.08 -21.06 0.74
C ASN A 118 2.02 -20.33 -0.24
N THR A 119 1.96 -18.99 -0.25
CA THR A 119 2.85 -18.16 -1.06
C THR A 119 4.31 -18.31 -0.63
N VAL A 120 4.62 -18.30 0.67
CA VAL A 120 5.99 -18.45 1.17
C VAL A 120 6.57 -19.82 0.79
N VAL A 121 5.83 -20.91 1.03
CA VAL A 121 6.32 -22.26 0.69
C VAL A 121 6.50 -22.42 -0.82
N ARG A 122 5.58 -21.88 -1.62
CA ARG A 122 5.72 -21.86 -3.08
C ARG A 122 6.95 -21.06 -3.51
N ALA A 123 7.14 -19.86 -2.97
CA ALA A 123 8.29 -19.01 -3.28
C ALA A 123 9.61 -19.68 -2.90
N MET A 124 9.68 -20.39 -1.76
CA MET A 124 10.85 -21.18 -1.37
C MET A 124 11.13 -22.35 -2.30
N ASN A 125 10.15 -22.82 -3.07
CA ASN A 125 10.34 -23.84 -4.10
C ASN A 125 10.81 -23.26 -5.44
N GLU A 126 10.22 -22.13 -5.84
CA GLU A 126 10.54 -21.42 -7.08
C GLU A 126 11.90 -20.71 -6.99
N VAL A 127 12.25 -20.20 -5.81
CA VAL A 127 13.48 -19.45 -5.52
C VAL A 127 14.21 -20.12 -4.34
N PRO A 128 15.02 -21.17 -4.59
CA PRO A 128 15.64 -21.98 -3.55
C PRO A 128 16.54 -21.19 -2.59
N SER A 129 17.10 -20.07 -3.04
CA SER A 129 17.93 -19.19 -2.21
C SER A 129 17.17 -18.56 -1.03
N LEU A 130 15.83 -18.42 -1.12
CA LEU A 130 14.99 -17.99 -0.01
C LEU A 130 14.97 -18.98 1.16
N ARG A 131 15.33 -20.25 0.94
CA ARG A 131 15.46 -21.25 2.02
C ARG A 131 16.63 -20.97 2.96
N ARG A 132 17.56 -20.09 2.56
CA ARG A 132 18.71 -19.68 3.37
C ARG A 132 18.38 -18.54 4.33
N ILE A 133 17.15 -18.01 4.31
CA ILE A 133 16.74 -16.96 5.24
C ILE A 133 16.64 -17.57 6.65
N SER A 134 17.57 -17.20 7.52
CA SER A 134 17.66 -17.69 8.90
C SER A 134 17.42 -16.60 9.94
N VAL A 135 17.58 -15.33 9.56
CA VAL A 135 17.50 -14.19 10.47
C VAL A 135 16.64 -13.09 9.86
N ILE A 136 15.76 -12.53 10.68
CA ILE A 136 15.01 -11.31 10.37
C ILE A 136 15.68 -10.17 11.10
N ARG A 137 16.06 -9.12 10.37
CA ARG A 137 16.56 -7.87 10.94
C ARG A 137 15.48 -6.82 10.85
N VAL A 138 15.18 -6.19 11.99
CA VAL A 138 14.28 -5.05 12.05
C VAL A 138 15.10 -3.78 11.86
N ILE A 139 14.60 -2.89 11.02
CA ILE A 139 15.18 -1.55 10.84
C ILE A 139 14.22 -0.59 11.51
N ASP A 140 14.74 0.23 12.41
CA ASP A 140 13.93 1.22 13.11
C ASP A 140 13.43 2.27 12.13
N ALA A 141 12.13 2.55 12.21
CA ALA A 141 11.52 3.58 11.40
C ALA A 141 12.08 4.94 11.83
N PRO A 142 12.49 5.80 10.88
CA PRO A 142 12.94 7.14 11.21
C PRO A 142 11.83 7.97 11.86
N GLU A 143 12.24 8.99 12.62
CA GLU A 143 11.30 9.85 13.33
C GLU A 143 10.31 10.54 12.39
N VAL A 144 9.07 10.64 12.87
CA VAL A 144 8.03 11.45 12.24
C VAL A 144 8.40 12.91 12.44
N ARG A 145 8.33 13.71 11.38
CA ARG A 145 8.60 15.15 11.44
C ARG A 145 7.42 15.95 10.92
N PHE A 146 7.12 17.07 11.56
CA PHE A 146 6.15 18.03 11.06
C PHE A 146 6.89 19.12 10.30
N VAL A 147 6.48 19.37 9.05
CA VAL A 147 7.02 20.44 8.23
C VAL A 147 5.88 21.43 7.97
N THR A 148 6.10 22.69 8.31
CA THR A 148 5.18 23.78 8.02
C THR A 148 5.70 24.54 6.82
N LEU A 149 4.95 24.53 5.73
CA LEU A 149 5.28 25.29 4.52
C LEU A 149 4.96 26.77 4.73
N SER A 150 5.79 27.64 4.14
CA SER A 150 5.50 29.08 4.10
C SER A 150 4.31 29.33 3.15
N ALA A 151 3.56 30.41 3.38
CA ALA A 151 2.45 30.74 2.48
C ALA A 151 2.94 31.11 1.07
N GLU A 152 4.17 31.63 0.97
CA GLU A 152 4.83 32.02 -0.28
C GLU A 152 5.19 30.79 -1.13
N ASP A 153 5.59 29.69 -0.49
CA ASP A 153 5.89 28.40 -1.16
C ASP A 153 4.63 27.64 -1.63
N MET A 154 3.44 28.16 -1.32
CA MET A 154 2.16 27.49 -1.55
C MET A 154 1.30 28.20 -2.61
N VAL A 155 1.93 29.03 -3.45
CA VAL A 155 1.27 29.71 -4.55
C VAL A 155 1.34 28.81 -5.80
N PRO A 156 0.22 28.20 -6.27
CA PRO A 156 0.25 27.25 -7.39
C PRO A 156 0.93 27.79 -8.65
N TYR A 157 0.69 29.07 -8.95
CA TYR A 157 1.28 29.74 -10.10
C TYR A 157 2.81 29.77 -10.01
N GLU A 158 3.36 30.18 -8.86
CA GLU A 158 4.81 30.23 -8.64
C GLU A 158 5.44 28.83 -8.67
N ILE A 159 4.75 27.82 -8.16
CA ILE A 159 5.21 26.42 -8.21
C ILE A 159 5.33 25.96 -9.66
N VAL A 160 4.29 26.13 -10.47
CA VAL A 160 4.30 25.71 -11.89
C VAL A 160 5.29 26.54 -12.70
N TRP A 161 5.42 27.83 -12.39
CA TRP A 161 6.43 28.71 -12.98
C TRP A 161 7.86 28.24 -12.67
N ALA A 162 8.15 27.87 -11.42
CA ALA A 162 9.44 27.33 -11.02
C ALA A 162 9.75 26.00 -11.73
N ILE A 163 8.78 25.07 -11.77
CA ILE A 163 8.89 23.81 -12.53
C ILE A 163 9.24 24.08 -14.00
N SER A 164 8.60 25.08 -14.59
CA SER A 164 8.79 25.43 -16.01
C SER A 164 10.20 25.95 -16.30
N LYS A 165 10.85 26.60 -15.34
CA LYS A 165 12.25 27.07 -15.47
C LYS A 165 13.26 25.92 -15.41
N ASP A 166 12.95 24.88 -14.64
CA ASP A 166 13.84 23.73 -14.43
C ASP A 166 13.65 22.62 -15.49
N SER A 167 12.54 22.65 -16.25
CA SER A 167 12.28 21.67 -17.30
C SER A 167 13.26 21.82 -18.47
N VAL A 168 13.91 20.71 -18.85
CA VAL A 168 14.92 20.65 -19.93
C VAL A 168 14.34 21.05 -21.30
N SER A 169 13.01 20.97 -21.47
CA SER A 169 12.31 21.39 -22.69
C SER A 169 11.79 22.82 -22.56
N GLN A 170 12.54 23.80 -23.06
CA GLN A 170 12.15 25.20 -23.19
C GLN A 170 11.07 25.42 -24.27
N ASN A 171 9.97 24.66 -24.26
CA ASN A 171 8.83 24.96 -25.13
C ASN A 171 7.97 26.04 -24.46
N THR A 172 8.27 27.31 -24.77
CA THR A 172 7.56 28.47 -24.23
C THR A 172 6.04 28.39 -24.42
N LEU A 173 5.56 27.84 -25.54
CA LEU A 173 4.13 27.68 -25.80
C LEU A 173 3.50 26.65 -24.86
N ALA A 174 4.17 25.52 -24.63
CA ALA A 174 3.69 24.52 -23.67
C ALA A 174 3.65 25.08 -22.24
N ILE A 175 4.66 25.84 -21.84
CA ILE A 175 4.68 26.50 -20.52
C ILE A 175 3.51 27.48 -20.38
N GLN A 176 3.27 28.30 -21.40
CA GLN A 176 2.13 29.23 -21.42
C GLN A 176 0.79 28.49 -21.34
N SER A 177 0.62 27.41 -22.10
CA SER A 177 -0.58 26.58 -22.04
C SER A 177 -0.78 25.94 -20.67
N ALA A 178 0.28 25.41 -20.04
CA ALA A 178 0.19 24.82 -18.70
C ALA A 178 -0.22 25.85 -17.64
N LEU A 179 0.36 27.05 -17.67
CA LEU A 179 -0.02 28.14 -16.77
C LEU A 179 -1.45 28.63 -17.02
N HIS A 180 -1.89 28.69 -18.28
CA HIS A 180 -3.26 29.05 -18.63
C HIS A 180 -4.26 28.01 -18.09
N ASN A 181 -3.96 26.72 -18.27
CA ASN A 181 -4.81 25.64 -17.77
C ASN A 181 -4.84 25.59 -16.24
N LEU A 182 -3.73 25.94 -15.57
CA LEU A 182 -3.74 26.12 -14.12
C LEU A 182 -4.71 27.23 -13.68
N ILE A 183 -4.71 28.38 -14.36
CA ILE A 183 -5.65 29.48 -14.06
C ILE A 183 -7.10 29.03 -14.31
N TYR A 184 -7.36 28.20 -15.30
CA TYR A 184 -8.69 27.63 -15.52
C TYR A 184 -9.12 26.69 -14.38
N LEU A 185 -8.19 25.88 -13.86
CA LEU A 185 -8.43 24.95 -12.74
C LEU A 185 -8.52 25.62 -11.36
N ASP A 186 -7.83 26.74 -11.19
CA ASP A 186 -7.76 27.53 -9.96
C ASP A 186 -7.92 29.02 -10.31
N PRO A 187 -9.13 29.43 -10.76
CA PRO A 187 -9.38 30.79 -11.19
C PRO A 187 -9.20 31.74 -10.00
N PRO A 188 -8.66 32.96 -10.21
CA PRO A 188 -8.53 33.93 -9.13
C PRO A 188 -9.92 34.48 -8.76
N SER A 189 -10.59 33.87 -7.77
CA SER A 189 -11.85 34.43 -7.24
C SER A 189 -11.61 35.71 -6.43
N THR A 190 -12.44 36.73 -6.66
CA THR A 190 -12.44 38.00 -5.91
C THR A 190 -12.99 37.90 -4.49
N ASP A 191 -13.69 36.82 -4.15
CA ASP A 191 -14.28 36.57 -2.83
C ASP A 191 -13.67 35.36 -2.08
N GLY A 192 -12.67 34.70 -2.67
CA GLY A 192 -11.94 33.58 -2.06
C GLY A 192 -12.72 32.28 -1.91
N SER A 193 -13.92 32.15 -2.47
CA SER A 193 -14.83 31.02 -2.21
C SER A 193 -14.70 29.81 -3.16
N ASP A 194 -14.00 29.94 -4.29
CA ASP A 194 -13.98 28.93 -5.38
C ASP A 194 -12.59 28.33 -5.72
N ASN A 195 -11.53 28.68 -4.97
CA ASN A 195 -10.15 28.29 -5.32
C ASN A 195 -9.80 26.90 -4.78
N SER A 196 -10.27 25.84 -5.44
CA SER A 196 -10.13 24.47 -4.94
C SER A 196 -8.68 24.04 -4.68
N VAL A 197 -7.72 24.49 -5.51
CA VAL A 197 -6.30 24.10 -5.38
C VAL A 197 -5.63 24.87 -4.26
N ARG A 198 -5.76 26.20 -4.21
CA ARG A 198 -5.17 27.02 -3.13
C ARG A 198 -5.74 26.67 -1.76
N ILE A 199 -7.05 26.47 -1.67
CA ILE A 199 -7.70 26.04 -0.42
C ILE A 199 -7.19 24.66 0.00
N ALA A 200 -7.10 23.71 -0.94
CA ALA A 200 -6.58 22.37 -0.64
C ALA A 200 -5.10 22.38 -0.23
N LEU A 201 -4.27 23.23 -0.82
CA LEU A 201 -2.89 23.43 -0.40
C LEU A 201 -2.85 24.04 1.00
N ALA A 202 -3.50 25.19 1.23
CA ALA A 202 -3.51 25.90 2.51
C ALA A 202 -4.01 25.03 3.68
N ALA A 203 -5.03 24.19 3.44
CA ALA A 203 -5.52 23.21 4.41
C ALA A 203 -4.48 22.16 4.81
N ARG A 204 -3.39 22.02 4.04
CA ARG A 204 -2.27 21.09 4.28
C ARG A 204 -0.96 21.81 4.58
N ARG A 205 -1.01 23.05 5.09
CA ARG A 205 0.18 23.85 5.41
C ARG A 205 1.18 23.13 6.32
N THR A 206 0.67 22.39 7.31
CA THR A 206 1.50 21.56 8.19
C THR A 206 1.35 20.10 7.79
N ILE A 207 2.45 19.51 7.32
CA ILE A 207 2.48 18.14 6.82
C ILE A 207 3.23 17.25 7.82
N GLN A 208 2.57 16.20 8.27
CA GLN A 208 3.23 15.12 8.98
C GLN A 208 3.99 14.24 7.98
N THR A 209 5.31 14.28 8.05
CA THR A 209 6.21 13.56 7.13
C THR A 209 6.76 12.27 7.74
N ARG A 210 6.92 11.25 6.91
CA ARG A 210 7.42 9.91 7.27
C ARG A 210 8.24 9.32 6.12
N VAL A 211 9.23 8.50 6.44
CA VAL A 211 9.93 7.67 5.45
C VAL A 211 9.17 6.37 5.29
N HIS A 212 8.79 6.03 4.07
CA HIS A 212 8.13 4.75 3.78
C HIS A 212 9.09 3.56 3.84
N ALA A 213 8.56 2.36 4.06
CA ALA A 213 9.36 1.15 4.25
C ALA A 213 10.24 0.84 3.03
N GLU A 214 9.70 1.03 1.82
CA GLU A 214 10.41 0.88 0.54
C GLU A 214 11.73 1.66 0.53
N LEU A 215 11.67 2.93 0.93
CA LEU A 215 12.81 3.83 0.96
C LEU A 215 13.78 3.49 2.10
N GLN A 216 13.26 3.06 3.26
CA GLN A 216 14.09 2.64 4.38
C GLN A 216 14.94 1.42 4.00
N ILE A 217 14.35 0.40 3.37
CA ILE A 217 15.09 -0.78 2.91
C ILE A 217 16.10 -0.39 1.83
N GLY A 218 15.67 0.37 0.82
CA GLY A 218 16.54 0.81 -0.26
C GLY A 218 17.75 1.60 0.24
N ASP A 219 17.53 2.58 1.11
CA ASP A 219 18.61 3.38 1.71
C ASP A 219 19.54 2.55 2.61
N TYR A 220 18.97 1.63 3.40
CA TYR A 220 19.75 0.76 4.27
C TYR A 220 20.72 -0.12 3.48
N PHE A 221 20.24 -0.72 2.38
CA PHE A 221 21.04 -1.56 1.50
C PHE A 221 22.08 -0.74 0.74
N SER A 222 21.70 0.43 0.21
CA SER A 222 22.63 1.26 -0.57
C SER A 222 23.78 1.80 0.27
N ARG A 223 23.50 2.37 1.45
CA ARG A 223 24.54 2.96 2.33
C ARG A 223 25.51 1.93 2.91
N ARG A 224 25.09 0.68 3.02
CA ARG A 224 25.91 -0.42 3.55
C ARG A 224 26.49 -1.32 2.48
N ASN A 225 26.20 -1.01 1.20
CA ASN A 225 26.60 -1.83 0.06
C ASN A 225 26.28 -3.31 0.25
N LEU A 226 25.03 -3.61 0.66
CA LEU A 226 24.59 -4.99 0.91
C LEU A 226 24.19 -5.68 -0.38
N ASP A 227 24.55 -6.95 -0.49
CA ASP A 227 24.18 -7.79 -1.61
C ASP A 227 22.74 -8.27 -1.52
N PHE A 228 22.09 -8.30 -2.69
CA PHE A 228 20.78 -8.90 -2.84
C PHE A 228 20.92 -10.38 -3.17
N VAL A 229 19.94 -11.17 -2.70
CA VAL A 229 19.88 -12.60 -2.99
C VAL A 229 19.83 -12.80 -4.51
N ASP A 230 20.78 -13.59 -5.03
CA ASP A 230 20.93 -13.89 -6.46
C ASP A 230 21.02 -12.63 -7.35
N GLY A 231 21.45 -11.50 -6.78
CA GLY A 231 21.52 -10.21 -7.49
C GLY A 231 20.16 -9.55 -7.76
N ASP A 232 19.06 -10.14 -7.28
CA ASP A 232 17.70 -9.62 -7.47
C ASP A 232 17.43 -8.45 -6.53
N LYS A 233 17.58 -7.22 -7.03
CA LYS A 233 17.36 -5.96 -6.29
C LYS A 233 15.88 -5.64 -6.05
N TYR A 234 15.05 -6.66 -5.86
CA TYR A 234 13.64 -6.54 -5.52
C TYR A 234 13.43 -6.18 -4.05
N ILE A 235 12.61 -5.16 -3.80
CA ILE A 235 12.19 -4.76 -2.46
C ILE A 235 10.70 -5.10 -2.30
N GLY A 236 10.44 -6.18 -1.57
CA GLY A 236 9.08 -6.63 -1.25
C GLY A 236 8.48 -5.82 -0.09
N CYS A 237 7.33 -5.20 -0.32
CA CYS A 237 6.55 -4.50 0.70
C CYS A 237 5.12 -5.04 0.79
N SER A 238 4.45 -4.78 1.92
CA SER A 238 3.08 -5.27 2.16
C SER A 238 2.00 -4.68 1.23
N LYS A 239 2.35 -3.62 0.49
CA LYS A 239 1.53 -2.96 -0.53
C LYS A 239 2.44 -2.58 -1.71
N PRO A 240 1.88 -2.40 -2.93
CA PRO A 240 2.59 -1.74 -4.01
C PRO A 240 3.13 -0.37 -3.58
N ALA A 241 4.21 0.08 -4.20
CA ALA A 241 4.84 1.36 -3.90
C ALA A 241 3.87 2.54 -4.13
N CYS A 242 3.93 3.54 -3.26
CA CYS A 242 3.32 4.84 -3.57
C CYS A 242 4.07 5.50 -4.74
N TYR A 243 3.47 6.53 -5.34
CA TYR A 243 4.08 7.21 -6.47
C TYR A 243 5.51 7.72 -6.15
N PHE A 244 5.72 8.34 -4.98
CA PHE A 244 7.03 8.81 -4.55
C PHE A 244 8.06 7.67 -4.40
N CYS A 245 7.67 6.57 -3.74
CA CYS A 245 8.56 5.41 -3.56
C CYS A 245 8.92 4.73 -4.87
N TYR A 246 7.94 4.63 -5.78
CA TYR A 246 8.14 4.09 -7.12
C TYR A 246 9.18 4.90 -7.89
N ILE A 247 9.00 6.23 -7.98
CA ILE A 247 9.93 7.12 -8.69
C ILE A 247 11.32 7.09 -8.05
N TRP A 248 11.40 7.12 -6.72
CA TRP A 248 12.68 7.06 -6.01
C TRP A 248 13.45 5.77 -6.36
N LEU A 249 12.79 4.60 -6.30
CA LEU A 249 13.43 3.31 -6.53
C LEU A 249 13.93 3.15 -7.97
N ILE A 250 13.13 3.53 -8.97
CA ILE A 250 13.53 3.40 -10.39
C ILE A 250 14.59 4.43 -10.79
N SER A 251 14.65 5.58 -10.11
CA SER A 251 15.63 6.63 -10.39
C SER A 251 16.94 6.42 -9.62
N HIS A 252 16.98 5.48 -8.68
CA HIS A 252 18.12 5.25 -7.81
C HIS A 252 19.32 4.66 -8.58
N ASN A 253 20.53 5.13 -8.26
CA ASN A 253 21.77 4.70 -8.91
C ASN A 253 22.10 3.21 -8.70
N HIS A 254 21.42 2.54 -7.77
CA HIS A 254 21.58 1.10 -7.53
C HIS A 254 20.69 0.25 -8.44
N HIS A 255 19.85 0.84 -9.29
CA HIS A 255 19.00 0.15 -10.26
C HIS A 255 18.16 -0.96 -9.61
N TYR A 256 17.31 -0.58 -8.66
CA TYR A 256 16.36 -1.51 -8.05
C TYR A 256 15.41 -2.09 -9.10
N VAL A 257 14.90 -3.30 -8.84
CA VAL A 257 13.82 -3.86 -9.66
C VAL A 257 12.60 -2.98 -9.53
N GLN A 258 11.99 -2.64 -10.67
CA GLN A 258 10.81 -1.80 -10.73
C GLN A 258 9.68 -2.39 -9.88
N PRO A 259 9.23 -1.70 -8.81
CA PRO A 259 8.17 -2.23 -7.96
C PRO A 259 6.81 -2.05 -8.63
N ALA A 260 5.85 -2.89 -8.27
CA ALA A 260 4.44 -2.59 -8.53
C ALA A 260 4.06 -1.28 -7.84
N THR A 261 3.15 -0.50 -8.42
CA THR A 261 2.69 0.78 -7.84
C THR A 261 1.17 0.85 -7.76
N HIS A 262 0.67 1.53 -6.72
CA HIS A 262 -0.74 1.90 -6.62
C HIS A 262 -0.99 3.37 -7.00
N SER A 263 0.03 4.07 -7.50
CA SER A 263 -0.01 5.45 -8.04
C SER A 263 -0.61 6.52 -7.11
N LYS A 264 -0.73 6.26 -5.80
CA LYS A 264 -1.24 7.28 -4.87
C LYS A 264 -0.11 8.22 -4.51
N ILE A 265 -0.39 9.52 -4.60
CA ILE A 265 0.47 10.58 -4.11
C ILE A 265 0.26 10.70 -2.60
N ILE A 266 1.33 10.56 -1.84
CA ILE A 266 1.32 10.67 -0.38
C ILE A 266 2.18 11.89 -0.02
N PRO A 267 1.58 13.08 0.19
CA PRO A 267 2.34 14.32 0.40
C PRO A 267 3.29 14.28 1.61
N GLY A 268 2.95 13.48 2.62
CA GLY A 268 3.82 13.24 3.79
C GLY A 268 4.92 12.20 3.58
N CYS A 269 5.09 11.66 2.38
CA CYS A 269 6.21 10.76 2.09
C CYS A 269 7.46 11.62 1.84
N ARG A 270 8.45 11.50 2.71
CA ARG A 270 9.77 12.14 2.52
C ARG A 270 10.83 11.08 2.25
N GLY A 271 11.93 11.48 1.62
CA GLY A 271 13.07 10.61 1.41
C GLY A 271 13.84 10.28 2.71
N PRO A 272 14.85 9.39 2.60
CA PRO A 272 15.66 8.94 3.73
C PRO A 272 16.36 10.09 4.48
N ASP A 273 16.69 9.85 5.75
CA ASP A 273 17.28 10.84 6.65
C ASP A 273 18.80 11.04 6.51
N ASN A 274 19.24 12.23 6.92
CA ASN A 274 20.57 12.77 6.73
C ASN A 274 21.66 12.23 7.68
N HIS A 275 21.66 10.96 8.07
CA HIS A 275 22.84 10.36 8.75
C HIS A 275 23.98 10.15 7.76
N ILE A 276 24.54 11.25 7.29
CA ILE A 276 25.25 11.34 6.03
C ILE A 276 26.64 11.91 6.31
N ASN A 277 27.66 11.13 5.99
CA ASN A 277 28.99 11.62 5.66
C ASN A 277 28.94 12.40 4.32
N GLU A 278 29.93 13.21 3.98
CA GLU A 278 29.91 14.09 2.78
C GLU A 278 29.43 13.38 1.49
N SER A 279 29.79 12.10 1.29
CA SER A 279 29.34 11.29 0.16
C SER A 279 27.83 11.06 0.07
N GLY A 280 27.12 10.90 1.19
CA GLY A 280 25.68 10.67 1.15
C GLY A 280 24.85 11.93 0.84
N VAL A 281 25.40 13.14 1.08
CA VAL A 281 24.63 14.40 0.90
C VAL A 281 24.47 14.63 -0.58
N ALA A 282 25.57 14.45 -1.33
CA ALA A 282 25.59 14.59 -2.77
C ALA A 282 24.61 13.60 -3.42
N ILE A 283 24.65 12.33 -3.00
CA ILE A 283 23.75 11.28 -3.52
C ILE A 283 22.28 11.63 -3.23
N LEU A 284 21.94 12.06 -2.01
CA LEU A 284 20.57 12.46 -1.71
C LEU A 284 20.13 13.70 -2.49
N LYS A 285 20.98 14.72 -2.61
CA LYS A 285 20.68 15.91 -3.41
C LYS A 285 20.40 15.54 -4.86
N GLU A 286 21.25 14.73 -5.47
CA GLU A 286 21.06 14.23 -6.83
C GLU A 286 19.73 13.49 -6.98
N MET A 287 19.39 12.64 -5.99
CA MET A 287 18.11 11.93 -5.96
C MET A 287 16.92 12.88 -5.87
N TYR A 288 16.94 13.83 -4.95
CA TYR A 288 15.86 14.81 -4.83
C TYR A 288 15.73 15.67 -6.09
N THR A 289 16.84 16.07 -6.72
CA THR A 289 16.80 16.78 -8.00
C THR A 289 16.11 15.95 -9.09
N LYS A 290 16.51 14.68 -9.27
CA LYS A 290 15.88 13.76 -10.24
C LYS A 290 14.38 13.59 -9.96
N MET A 291 14.02 13.44 -8.69
CA MET A 291 12.62 13.31 -8.29
C MET A 291 11.81 14.58 -8.55
N THR A 292 12.31 15.75 -8.14
CA THR A 292 11.63 17.04 -8.35
C THR A 292 11.43 17.30 -9.83
N LEU A 293 12.43 17.03 -10.68
CA LEU A 293 12.30 17.13 -12.13
C LEU A 293 11.21 16.21 -12.68
N ARG A 294 11.16 14.95 -12.22
CA ARG A 294 10.14 14.00 -12.67
C ARG A 294 8.74 14.39 -12.24
N VAL A 295 8.57 14.80 -10.98
CA VAL A 295 7.29 15.29 -10.46
C VAL A 295 6.85 16.54 -11.20
N GLY A 296 7.77 17.47 -11.46
CA GLY A 296 7.51 18.67 -12.25
C GLY A 296 7.02 18.33 -13.66
N GLN A 297 7.67 17.39 -14.34
CA GLN A 297 7.23 16.93 -15.65
C GLN A 297 5.84 16.30 -15.61
N ASP A 298 5.55 15.45 -14.62
CA ASP A 298 4.24 14.82 -14.48
C ASP A 298 3.12 15.86 -14.20
N ILE A 299 3.43 16.95 -13.47
CA ILE A 299 2.52 18.09 -13.27
C ILE A 299 2.28 18.84 -14.59
N LEU A 300 3.32 19.13 -15.35
CA LEU A 300 3.20 19.78 -16.66
C LEU A 300 2.39 18.92 -17.63
N ASP A 301 2.67 17.63 -17.70
CA ASP A 301 1.95 16.69 -18.57
C ASP A 301 0.47 16.62 -18.20
N PHE A 302 0.14 16.65 -16.90
CA PHE A 302 -1.24 16.74 -16.42
C PHE A 302 -1.91 18.04 -16.85
N LEU A 303 -1.25 19.19 -16.68
CA LEU A 303 -1.82 20.48 -17.08
C LEU A 303 -1.99 20.60 -18.59
N LEU A 304 -1.15 19.95 -19.39
CA LEU A 304 -1.19 20.01 -20.86
C LEU A 304 -2.18 19.02 -21.47
N ASN A 305 -2.30 17.82 -20.90
CA ASN A 305 -3.02 16.70 -21.53
C ASN A 305 -4.17 16.16 -20.68
N GLY A 306 -4.27 16.58 -19.41
CA GLY A 306 -5.38 16.27 -18.54
C GLY A 306 -6.64 16.93 -19.08
N ARG A 307 -7.41 16.18 -19.87
CA ARG A 307 -8.73 16.61 -20.33
C ARG A 307 -9.58 16.92 -19.10
N THR A 308 -9.97 18.18 -18.94
CA THR A 308 -11.14 18.59 -18.15
C THR A 308 -12.41 18.05 -18.79
#